data_AF-A0AAP4UFZ8-F1
#
_entry.id   AF-A0AAP4UFZ8-F1
#
_cell.length_a   1.000
_cell.length_b   1.000
_cell.length_c   1.000
_cell.angle_alpha   90.00
_cell.angle_beta   90.00
_cell.angle_gamma   90.00
#
_symmetry.space_group_name_H-M   'P 1'
#
loop_
_entity.id
_entity.type
_entity.pdbx_description
1 polymer ?
#
loop_
_entity_poly.entity_id
_entity_poly.type
_entity_poly.pdbx_seq_one_letter_code
_entity_poly.pdbx_strand_id
1 'polypeptide(L)'
;MKNFEEKIYLFISVKKLTIPISIMFVVLVISCLIVLYLCALATFKKLDDSAIYNVDTMSEAFEYSVISKTAPDILLNRFVPIKHSCSSMENNQEYLNGNLSLNSGVKVLIERKSTEMIKLTAVFDSQTDNGDKKRRLGTLINDFERCKLYSSVVFNIKLSPQNPIFSLNVIGDIQIGRVIGDAPDGYYPLVQSGQIIIQDKATFTHSLITLSPHLIRPGDTVKMTETKGIIRASHEHSGLTGIFQQTGHQILLSRLYSKTPNPVKPSFFDRVMSDGELAFALSTAIIFIQFIGFCITILFRLALFSSTSGETNELP
;
A
#
# COMPACT_ATOMS: atom_id res chain seq x y z
N MET A 1 -2.65 13.93 77.85
CA MET A 1 -2.75 15.09 76.93
C MET A 1 -1.79 14.97 75.74
N LYS A 2 -0.47 14.81 75.97
CA LYS A 2 0.52 14.62 74.88
C LYS A 2 0.18 13.51 73.86
N ASN A 3 -0.24 12.32 74.30
CA ASN A 3 -0.64 11.23 73.39
C ASN A 3 -1.88 11.52 72.52
N PHE A 4 -2.76 12.44 72.93
CA PHE A 4 -3.97 12.77 72.18
C PHE A 4 -3.68 13.82 71.10
N GLU A 5 -2.82 14.79 71.41
CA GLU A 5 -2.32 15.76 70.43
C GLU A 5 -1.48 15.07 69.34
N GLU A 6 -0.63 14.11 69.71
CA GLU A 6 0.17 13.33 68.75
C GLU A 6 -0.71 12.51 67.80
N LYS A 7 -1.73 11.80 68.31
CA LYS A 7 -2.69 11.06 67.49
C LYS A 7 -3.50 11.98 66.57
N ILE A 8 -3.88 13.17 67.02
CA ILE A 8 -4.58 14.17 66.18
C ILE A 8 -3.66 14.71 65.09
N TYR A 9 -2.39 15.02 65.40
CA TYR A 9 -1.42 15.49 64.41
C TYR A 9 -1.14 14.42 63.34
N LEU A 10 -1.01 13.17 63.75
CA LEU A 10 -0.85 12.03 62.84
C LEU A 10 -2.08 11.81 61.95
N PHE A 11 -3.28 11.85 62.53
CA PHE A 11 -4.54 11.69 61.79
C PHE A 11 -4.80 12.85 60.82
N ILE A 12 -4.47 14.08 61.21
CA ILE A 12 -4.52 15.27 60.34
C ILE A 12 -3.47 15.15 59.23
N SER A 13 -2.28 14.63 59.53
CA SER A 13 -1.21 14.43 58.54
C SER A 13 -1.57 13.35 57.50
N VAL A 14 -2.17 12.23 57.93
CA VAL A 14 -2.64 11.16 57.05
C VAL A 14 -3.82 11.62 56.18
N LYS A 15 -4.81 12.33 56.76
CA LYS A 15 -5.92 12.92 55.97
C LYS A 15 -5.43 13.96 54.96
N LYS A 16 -4.38 14.72 55.30
CA LYS A 16 -3.73 15.66 54.37
C LYS A 16 -2.99 14.95 53.24
N LEU A 17 -2.53 13.70 53.43
CA LEU A 17 -1.90 12.89 52.38
C LEU A 17 -2.91 12.20 51.45
N THR A 18 -4.15 11.96 51.88
CA THR A 18 -5.15 11.27 51.04
C THR A 18 -5.53 12.08 49.79
N ILE A 19 -5.68 13.39 49.92
CA ILE A 19 -6.02 14.30 48.80
C ILE A 19 -4.94 14.28 47.69
N PRO A 20 -3.65 14.51 47.96
CA PRO A 20 -2.61 14.48 46.93
C PRO A 20 -2.43 13.09 46.32
N ILE A 21 -2.63 12.00 47.08
CA ILE A 21 -2.64 10.63 46.52
C ILE A 21 -3.77 10.47 45.50
N SER A 22 -4.99 10.87 45.85
CA SER A 22 -6.14 10.81 44.95
C SER A 22 -5.95 11.66 43.70
N ILE A 23 -5.40 12.88 43.83
CA ILE A 23 -5.09 13.74 42.68
C ILE A 23 -4.05 13.07 41.77
N MET A 24 -2.95 12.57 42.33
CA MET A 24 -1.91 11.88 41.54
C MET A 24 -2.47 10.62 40.85
N PHE A 25 -3.35 9.89 41.52
CA PHE A 25 -4.04 8.74 40.92
C PHE A 25 -4.94 9.14 39.75
N VAL A 26 -5.70 10.24 39.87
CA VAL A 26 -6.50 10.76 38.76
C VAL A 26 -5.60 11.18 37.58
N VAL A 27 -4.49 11.87 37.84
CA VAL A 27 -3.51 12.26 36.80
C VAL A 27 -2.91 11.02 36.12
N LEU A 28 -2.62 9.96 36.87
CA LEU A 28 -2.16 8.69 36.34
C LEU A 28 -3.18 8.09 35.37
N VAL A 29 -4.46 8.01 35.78
CA VAL A 29 -5.55 7.46 34.96
C VAL A 29 -5.70 8.26 33.67
N ILE A 30 -5.70 9.60 33.75
CA ILE A 30 -5.77 10.47 32.57
C ILE A 30 -4.57 10.23 31.63
N SER A 31 -3.36 10.10 32.19
CA SER A 31 -2.16 9.84 31.40
C SER A 31 -2.23 8.49 30.67
N CYS A 32 -2.74 7.45 31.33
CA CYS A 32 -2.98 6.16 30.69
C CYS A 32 -4.00 6.26 29.55
N LEU A 33 -5.08 7.03 29.72
CA LEU A 33 -6.06 7.27 28.66
C LEU A 33 -5.43 8.01 27.46
N ILE A 34 -4.53 8.97 27.70
CA ILE A 34 -3.78 9.66 26.65
C ILE A 34 -2.90 8.68 25.87
N VAL A 35 -2.18 7.77 26.56
CA VAL A 35 -1.37 6.74 25.88
C VAL A 35 -2.24 5.81 25.06
N LEU A 36 -3.36 5.34 25.61
CA LEU A 36 -4.31 4.50 24.87
C LEU A 36 -4.85 5.23 23.63
N TYR A 37 -5.12 6.53 23.74
CA TYR A 37 -5.54 7.35 22.62
C TYR A 37 -4.44 7.47 21.55
N LEU A 38 -3.19 7.73 21.93
CA LEU A 38 -2.06 7.77 21.00
C LEU A 38 -1.81 6.43 20.32
N CYS A 39 -1.92 5.31 21.06
CA CYS A 39 -1.86 3.97 20.50
C CYS A 39 -3.02 3.73 19.53
N ALA A 40 -4.24 4.14 19.89
CA ALA A 40 -5.39 4.04 19.01
C ALA A 40 -5.19 4.85 17.73
N LEU A 41 -4.64 6.07 17.80
CA LEU A 41 -4.26 6.84 16.61
C LEU A 41 -3.22 6.10 15.76
N ALA A 42 -2.16 5.55 16.36
CA ALA A 42 -1.15 4.80 15.63
C ALA A 42 -1.70 3.54 14.93
N THR A 43 -2.72 2.90 15.52
CA THR A 43 -3.28 1.63 15.03
C THR A 43 -4.46 1.83 14.08
N PHE A 44 -5.28 2.85 14.34
CA PHE A 44 -6.58 3.08 13.68
C PHE A 44 -6.65 4.35 12.85
N LYS A 45 -5.64 5.22 12.87
CA LYS A 45 -5.45 6.21 11.79
C LYS A 45 -5.07 5.40 10.55
N LYS A 46 -6.12 4.84 9.94
CA LYS A 46 -6.05 4.15 8.65
C LYS A 46 -5.32 5.10 7.71
N LEU A 47 -4.46 4.54 6.85
CA LEU A 47 -3.95 5.25 5.69
C LEU A 47 -5.09 6.08 5.10
N ASP A 48 -4.98 7.40 5.23
CA ASP A 48 -6.03 8.32 4.80
C ASP A 48 -6.17 8.22 3.28
N ASP A 49 -7.27 8.76 2.72
CA ASP A 49 -7.46 8.88 1.26
C ASP A 49 -6.32 9.67 0.57
N SER A 50 -5.44 10.33 1.34
CA SER A 50 -4.24 11.00 0.84
C SER A 50 -2.97 10.15 0.84
N ALA A 51 -3.01 8.88 1.26
CA ALA A 51 -1.86 8.00 1.20
C ALA A 51 -1.42 7.79 -0.27
N ILE A 52 -0.12 7.88 -0.51
CA ILE A 52 0.48 7.67 -1.83
C ILE A 52 1.22 6.34 -1.79
N TYR A 53 0.87 5.47 -2.72
CA TYR A 53 1.55 4.21 -2.92
C TYR A 53 2.37 4.27 -4.20
N ASN A 54 3.66 3.98 -4.08
CA ASN A 54 4.55 3.80 -5.22
C ASN A 54 4.91 2.32 -5.32
N VAL A 55 4.59 1.68 -6.44
CA VAL A 55 4.87 0.28 -6.69
C VAL A 55 5.92 0.16 -7.76
N ASP A 56 7.07 -0.41 -7.40
CA ASP A 56 8.13 -0.78 -8.32
C ASP A 56 8.20 -2.30 -8.39
N THR A 57 8.07 -2.87 -9.58
CA THR A 57 7.95 -4.32 -9.74
C THR A 57 8.58 -4.79 -11.05
N MET A 58 9.03 -6.04 -11.05
CA MET A 58 9.44 -6.77 -12.22
C MET A 58 8.57 -8.02 -12.34
N SER A 59 7.93 -8.18 -13.50
CA SER A 59 6.99 -9.27 -13.77
C SER A 59 7.12 -9.71 -15.22
N GLU A 60 6.77 -10.96 -15.52
CA GLU A 60 6.71 -11.43 -16.91
C GLU A 60 5.41 -11.01 -17.60
N ALA A 61 4.38 -10.66 -16.82
CA ALA A 61 3.11 -10.20 -17.35
C ALA A 61 2.49 -9.06 -16.54
N PHE A 62 1.81 -8.17 -17.26
CA PHE A 62 0.95 -7.12 -16.73
C PHE A 62 -0.39 -7.16 -17.42
N GLU A 63 -1.46 -6.96 -16.65
CA GLU A 63 -2.78 -6.70 -17.16
C GLU A 63 -3.17 -5.26 -16.83
N TYR A 64 -3.62 -4.54 -17.86
CA TYR A 64 -4.02 -3.14 -17.79
C TYR A 64 -5.47 -2.99 -18.28
N SER A 65 -6.34 -2.42 -17.46
CA SER A 65 -7.71 -2.10 -17.84
C SER A 65 -7.88 -0.60 -18.01
N VAL A 66 -8.36 -0.18 -19.18
CA VAL A 66 -8.57 1.21 -19.52
C VAL A 66 -9.86 1.73 -18.88
N ILE A 67 -9.75 2.64 -17.90
CA ILE A 67 -10.92 3.17 -17.17
C ILE A 67 -11.45 4.49 -17.75
N SER A 68 -10.60 5.30 -18.38
CA SER A 68 -10.98 6.63 -18.87
C SER A 68 -10.80 6.76 -20.39
N LYS A 69 -11.46 7.77 -20.97
CA LYS A 69 -11.25 8.17 -22.38
C LYS A 69 -9.91 8.89 -22.61
N THR A 70 -9.17 9.19 -21.54
CA THR A 70 -7.88 9.89 -21.57
C THR A 70 -6.69 8.93 -21.46
N ALA A 71 -6.92 7.66 -21.78
CA ALA A 71 -5.87 6.66 -21.82
C ALA A 71 -4.76 7.10 -22.79
N PRO A 72 -3.49 7.05 -22.38
CA PRO A 72 -2.39 7.37 -23.26
C PRO A 72 -2.31 6.35 -24.41
N ASP A 73 -1.88 6.87 -25.54
CA ASP A 73 -1.60 6.12 -26.75
C ASP A 73 -0.45 5.11 -26.55
N ILE A 74 -0.62 3.91 -27.10
CA ILE A 74 0.41 2.86 -27.08
C ILE A 74 1.25 2.96 -28.34
N LEU A 75 2.52 3.35 -28.18
CA LEU A 75 3.48 3.39 -29.28
C LEU A 75 4.03 1.98 -29.56
N LEU A 76 3.73 1.48 -30.74
CA LEU A 76 4.17 0.18 -31.26
C LEU A 76 5.33 0.41 -32.22
N ASN A 77 6.56 0.27 -31.72
CA ASN A 77 7.76 0.31 -32.55
C ASN A 77 8.14 -1.12 -32.95
N ARG A 78 8.36 -1.38 -34.24
CA ARG A 78 8.71 -2.70 -34.80
C ARG A 78 7.79 -3.82 -34.32
N PHE A 79 6.56 -3.82 -34.82
CA PHE A 79 5.54 -4.77 -34.42
C PHE A 79 5.06 -5.65 -35.57
N VAL A 80 4.61 -6.86 -35.22
CA VAL A 80 4.07 -7.87 -36.13
C VAL A 80 2.66 -8.19 -35.65
N PRO A 81 1.62 -7.92 -36.45
CA PRO A 81 0.25 -8.23 -36.08
C PRO A 81 0.00 -9.73 -36.30
N ILE A 82 -0.57 -10.39 -35.29
CA ILE A 82 -0.95 -11.81 -35.35
C ILE A 82 -2.45 -11.96 -35.60
N LYS A 83 -3.23 -11.07 -34.99
CA LYS A 83 -4.68 -11.03 -35.13
C LYS A 83 -5.14 -9.58 -35.09
N HIS A 84 -5.89 -9.16 -36.11
CA HIS A 84 -6.44 -7.80 -36.19
C HIS A 84 -7.69 -7.75 -37.08
N SER A 85 -8.37 -6.60 -37.09
CA SER A 85 -9.50 -6.30 -37.97
C SER A 85 -9.18 -5.27 -39.07
N CYS A 86 -7.91 -4.88 -39.23
CA CYS A 86 -7.46 -3.93 -40.25
C CYS A 86 -7.26 -4.60 -41.61
N SER A 87 -7.81 -4.03 -42.68
CA SER A 87 -7.68 -4.58 -44.05
C SER A 87 -6.35 -4.22 -44.72
N SER A 88 -5.72 -3.10 -44.35
CA SER A 88 -4.42 -2.66 -44.89
C SER A 88 -3.22 -3.39 -44.31
N MET A 89 -3.44 -4.20 -43.28
CA MET A 89 -2.38 -4.90 -42.58
C MET A 89 -2.40 -6.37 -42.96
N GLU A 90 -1.23 -6.95 -43.20
CA GLU A 90 -1.09 -8.38 -43.37
C GLU A 90 -0.62 -9.01 -42.06
N ASN A 91 -1.24 -10.13 -41.69
CA ASN A 91 -0.79 -10.90 -40.55
C ASN A 91 0.65 -11.37 -40.79
N ASN A 92 1.47 -11.36 -39.74
CA ASN A 92 2.88 -11.74 -39.75
C ASN A 92 3.82 -10.82 -40.54
N GLN A 93 3.35 -9.71 -41.10
CA GLN A 93 4.21 -8.68 -41.70
C GLN A 93 4.76 -7.73 -40.62
N GLU A 94 6.03 -7.31 -40.74
CA GLU A 94 6.64 -6.36 -39.81
C GLU A 94 6.33 -4.91 -40.21
N TYR A 95 5.89 -4.12 -39.23
CA TYR A 95 5.62 -2.69 -39.36
C TYR A 95 6.52 -1.91 -38.41
N LEU A 96 7.04 -0.77 -38.86
CA LEU A 96 8.03 0.00 -38.11
C LEU A 96 7.39 0.87 -37.03
N ASN A 97 6.29 1.56 -37.35
CA ASN A 97 5.61 2.45 -36.43
C ASN A 97 4.11 2.20 -36.40
N GLY A 98 3.54 2.27 -35.21
CA GLY A 98 2.11 2.23 -34.98
C GLY A 98 1.76 3.00 -33.72
N ASN A 99 0.63 3.68 -33.74
CA ASN A 99 0.05 4.31 -32.58
C ASN A 99 -1.33 3.70 -32.33
N LEU A 100 -1.46 2.98 -31.21
CA LEU A 100 -2.68 2.29 -30.79
C LEU A 100 -3.37 3.08 -29.67
N SER A 101 -4.48 3.73 -30.03
CA SER A 101 -5.38 4.40 -29.08
C SER A 101 -6.50 3.44 -28.66
N LEU A 102 -6.67 3.22 -27.36
CA LEU A 102 -7.67 2.29 -26.83
C LEU A 102 -8.86 3.04 -26.20
N ASN A 103 -10.06 2.47 -26.34
CA ASN A 103 -11.25 2.98 -25.67
C ASN A 103 -11.37 2.43 -24.24
N SER A 104 -12.17 3.11 -23.41
CA SER A 104 -12.49 2.64 -22.06
C SER A 104 -13.23 1.29 -22.09
N GLY A 105 -12.95 0.44 -21.10
CA GLY A 105 -13.49 -0.94 -21.01
C GLY A 105 -12.69 -1.96 -21.82
N VAL A 106 -11.48 -1.62 -22.27
CA VAL A 106 -10.54 -2.55 -22.90
C VAL A 106 -9.53 -3.05 -21.87
N LYS A 107 -9.27 -4.36 -21.91
CA LYS A 107 -8.20 -5.04 -21.18
C LYS A 107 -7.04 -5.31 -22.11
N VAL A 108 -5.84 -4.95 -21.67
CA VAL A 108 -4.58 -5.18 -22.36
C VAL A 108 -3.73 -6.11 -21.51
N LEU A 109 -3.41 -7.28 -22.04
CA LEU A 109 -2.44 -8.19 -21.47
C LEU A 109 -1.10 -8.00 -22.19
N ILE A 110 -0.05 -7.73 -21.44
CA ILE A 110 1.31 -7.53 -21.93
C ILE A 110 2.15 -8.65 -21.34
N GLU A 111 2.71 -9.50 -22.20
CA GLU A 111 3.49 -10.67 -21.81
C GLU A 111 4.90 -10.59 -22.40
N ARG A 112 5.90 -10.88 -21.58
CA ARG A 112 7.26 -11.12 -22.05
C ARG A 112 7.35 -12.55 -22.58
N LYS A 113 7.69 -12.73 -23.86
CA LYS A 113 7.85 -14.07 -24.47
C LYS A 113 9.32 -14.48 -24.59
N SER A 114 10.21 -13.53 -24.80
CA SER A 114 11.65 -13.70 -24.79
C SER A 114 12.33 -12.35 -24.51
N THR A 115 13.65 -12.32 -24.41
CA THR A 115 14.46 -11.09 -24.30
C THR A 115 14.30 -10.13 -25.49
N GLU A 116 13.77 -10.61 -26.60
CA GLU A 116 13.59 -9.85 -27.84
C GLU A 116 12.13 -9.63 -28.21
N MET A 117 11.18 -10.25 -27.49
CA MET A 117 9.78 -10.26 -27.90
C MET A 117 8.81 -9.99 -26.76
N ILE A 118 7.85 -9.12 -27.02
CA ILE A 118 6.73 -8.79 -26.14
C ILE A 118 5.46 -9.09 -26.91
N LYS A 119 4.51 -9.76 -26.28
CA LYS A 119 3.18 -9.98 -26.84
C LYS A 119 2.19 -9.05 -26.16
N LEU A 120 1.49 -8.23 -26.95
CA LEU A 120 0.42 -7.36 -26.51
C LEU A 120 -0.91 -7.91 -27.04
N THR A 121 -1.84 -8.19 -26.14
CA THR A 121 -3.18 -8.67 -26.46
C THR A 121 -4.20 -7.70 -25.91
N ALA A 122 -5.04 -7.11 -26.75
CA ALA A 122 -6.13 -6.26 -26.29
C ALA A 122 -7.49 -6.90 -26.60
N VAL A 123 -8.38 -6.92 -25.61
CA VAL A 123 -9.72 -7.51 -25.66
C VAL A 123 -10.71 -6.62 -24.90
N PHE A 124 -12.01 -6.72 -25.20
CA PHE A 124 -13.02 -6.06 -24.36
C PHE A 124 -13.09 -6.74 -23.00
N ASP A 125 -13.31 -5.96 -21.95
CA ASP A 125 -13.60 -6.50 -20.63
C ASP A 125 -14.96 -7.19 -20.63
N SER A 126 -14.97 -8.50 -20.34
CA SER A 126 -16.18 -9.34 -20.31
C SER A 126 -17.24 -8.83 -19.33
N GLN A 127 -16.87 -8.05 -18.31
CA GLN A 127 -17.82 -7.46 -17.37
C GLN A 127 -18.66 -6.31 -17.96
N THR A 128 -18.30 -5.81 -19.14
CA THR A 128 -19.03 -4.72 -19.80
C THR A 128 -19.78 -5.16 -21.05
N ASP A 129 -19.86 -6.46 -21.34
CA ASP A 129 -20.39 -7.00 -22.60
C ASP A 129 -21.93 -6.94 -22.70
N ASN A 130 -22.48 -5.73 -22.66
CA ASN A 130 -23.88 -5.45 -22.92
C ASN A 130 -24.14 -5.46 -24.43
N GLY A 131 -24.04 -6.61 -25.10
CA GLY A 131 -24.68 -6.96 -26.39
C GLY A 131 -24.57 -6.01 -27.62
N ASP A 132 -23.89 -4.89 -27.53
CA ASP A 132 -23.92 -3.83 -28.52
C ASP A 132 -22.88 -4.08 -29.61
N LYS A 133 -23.37 -4.53 -30.76
CA LYS A 133 -22.63 -4.84 -32.00
C LYS A 133 -21.83 -3.67 -32.62
N LYS A 134 -21.61 -2.57 -31.89
CA LYS A 134 -20.92 -1.35 -32.36
C LYS A 134 -19.80 -0.88 -31.44
N ARG A 135 -19.41 -1.65 -30.41
CA ARG A 135 -18.29 -1.24 -29.55
C ARG A 135 -16.97 -1.36 -30.29
N ARG A 136 -16.19 -0.28 -30.27
CA ARG A 136 -14.84 -0.21 -30.86
C ARG A 136 -13.82 -0.43 -29.76
N LEU A 137 -12.84 -1.30 -30.02
CA LEU A 137 -11.73 -1.54 -29.12
C LEU A 137 -10.81 -0.32 -29.11
N GLY A 138 -10.59 0.26 -30.28
CA GLY A 138 -9.69 1.39 -30.43
C GLY A 138 -9.45 1.78 -31.87
N THR A 139 -8.40 2.56 -32.07
CA THR A 139 -7.88 2.95 -33.38
C THR A 139 -6.40 2.63 -33.42
N LEU A 140 -5.95 2.03 -34.52
CA LEU A 140 -4.53 1.89 -34.84
C LEU A 140 -4.21 2.84 -35.99
N ILE A 141 -3.23 3.71 -35.80
CA ILE A 141 -2.67 4.57 -36.83
C ILE A 141 -1.28 4.01 -37.16
N ASN A 142 -1.06 3.56 -38.38
CA ASN A 142 0.26 3.12 -38.86
C ASN A 142 0.72 4.02 -40.01
N ASP A 143 1.89 3.71 -40.59
CA ASP A 143 2.49 4.49 -41.69
C ASP A 143 1.61 4.54 -42.96
N PHE A 144 0.64 3.64 -43.11
CA PHE A 144 -0.19 3.48 -44.30
C PHE A 144 -1.60 4.07 -44.13
N GLU A 145 -2.25 3.83 -42.98
CA GLU A 145 -3.61 4.28 -42.74
C GLU A 145 -4.00 4.35 -41.26
N ARG A 146 -5.21 4.90 -41.05
CA ARG A 146 -5.93 4.86 -39.79
C ARG A 146 -6.99 3.76 -39.82
N CYS A 147 -6.76 2.71 -39.06
CA CYS A 147 -7.65 1.57 -38.93
C CYS A 147 -8.48 1.59 -37.63
N LYS A 148 -9.76 1.21 -37.72
CA LYS A 148 -10.66 1.04 -36.57
C LYS A 148 -10.68 -0.43 -36.13
N LEU A 149 -10.46 -0.66 -34.83
CA LEU A 149 -10.42 -2.00 -34.25
C LEU A 149 -11.77 -2.35 -33.61
N TYR A 150 -12.38 -3.45 -34.03
CA TYR A 150 -13.70 -3.90 -33.54
C TYR A 150 -13.65 -5.23 -32.80
N SER A 151 -12.56 -5.99 -32.92
CA SER A 151 -12.37 -7.30 -32.30
C SER A 151 -11.05 -7.36 -31.55
N SER A 152 -10.82 -8.45 -30.84
CA SER A 152 -9.56 -8.72 -30.14
C SER A 152 -8.36 -8.54 -31.06
N VAL A 153 -7.32 -7.84 -30.60
CA VAL A 153 -6.07 -7.67 -31.34
C VAL A 153 -4.90 -8.29 -30.62
N VAL A 154 -3.95 -8.82 -31.37
CA VAL A 154 -2.72 -9.42 -30.87
C VAL A 154 -1.55 -8.91 -31.71
N PHE A 155 -0.56 -8.32 -31.05
CA PHE A 155 0.67 -7.82 -31.66
C PHE A 155 1.89 -8.42 -30.95
N ASN A 156 2.90 -8.80 -31.72
CA ASN A 156 4.24 -9.08 -31.21
C ASN A 156 5.13 -7.88 -31.47
N ILE A 157 5.77 -7.35 -30.45
CA ILE A 157 6.70 -6.22 -30.52
C ILE A 157 8.11 -6.78 -30.43
N LYS A 158 8.97 -6.45 -31.41
CA LYS A 158 10.35 -6.92 -31.47
C LYS A 158 11.29 -5.85 -30.89
N LEU A 159 12.02 -6.22 -29.85
CA LEU A 159 13.14 -5.45 -29.33
C LEU A 159 14.42 -5.84 -30.08
N SER A 160 15.30 -4.87 -30.27
CA SER A 160 16.58 -5.06 -30.97
C SER A 160 17.59 -4.02 -30.46
N PRO A 161 18.89 -4.15 -30.75
CA PRO A 161 19.85 -3.11 -30.39
C PRO A 161 19.48 -1.71 -30.91
N GLN A 162 18.82 -1.61 -32.07
CA GLN A 162 18.36 -0.34 -32.66
C GLN A 162 17.05 0.17 -32.04
N ASN A 163 16.22 -0.72 -31.48
CA ASN A 163 15.00 -0.41 -30.75
C ASN A 163 15.00 -1.18 -29.42
N PRO A 164 15.85 -0.77 -28.46
CA PRO A 164 16.17 -1.60 -27.31
C PRO A 164 15.11 -1.53 -26.22
N ILE A 165 14.18 -0.58 -26.28
CA ILE A 165 13.24 -0.31 -25.21
C ILE A 165 11.83 -0.21 -25.77
N PHE A 166 10.91 -0.95 -25.16
CA PHE A 166 9.48 -0.69 -25.26
C PHE A 166 9.02 -0.02 -23.97
N SER A 167 8.18 1.01 -24.10
CA SER A 167 7.63 1.74 -22.96
C SER A 167 6.18 2.06 -23.22
N LEU A 168 5.34 1.82 -22.21
CA LEU A 168 3.91 2.10 -22.23
C LEU A 168 3.56 2.89 -20.98
N ASN A 169 2.99 4.08 -21.17
CA ASN A 169 2.33 4.78 -20.08
C ASN A 169 0.95 4.16 -19.86
N VAL A 170 0.52 4.02 -18.61
CA VAL A 170 -0.79 3.46 -18.27
C VAL A 170 -1.53 4.38 -17.31
N ILE A 171 -2.84 4.51 -17.54
CA ILE A 171 -3.78 5.18 -16.64
C ILE A 171 -5.02 4.30 -16.52
N GLY A 172 -5.18 3.64 -15.37
CA GLY A 172 -6.31 2.76 -15.09
C GLY A 172 -6.00 1.67 -14.09
N ASP A 173 -6.75 0.57 -14.15
CA ASP A 173 -6.57 -0.53 -13.21
C ASP A 173 -5.45 -1.44 -13.69
N ILE A 174 -4.56 -1.81 -12.77
CA ILE A 174 -3.39 -2.62 -13.05
C ILE A 174 -3.43 -3.87 -12.19
N GLN A 175 -3.22 -5.01 -12.85
CA GLN A 175 -2.98 -6.27 -12.18
C GLN A 175 -1.60 -6.81 -12.59
N ILE A 176 -0.78 -7.07 -11.58
CA ILE A 176 0.59 -7.56 -11.71
C ILE A 176 0.61 -8.98 -11.17
N GLY A 177 1.15 -9.92 -11.95
CA GLY A 177 1.09 -11.34 -11.59
C GLY A 177 -0.34 -11.85 -11.70
N ARG A 178 -0.60 -12.71 -12.69
CA ARG A 178 -1.89 -13.37 -12.84
C ARG A 178 -1.66 -14.65 -13.61
N VAL A 179 -2.19 -15.78 -13.12
CA VAL A 179 -2.89 -16.87 -13.85
C VAL A 179 -3.36 -17.86 -12.80
N ILE A 180 -4.65 -18.25 -12.71
CA ILE A 180 -5.07 -19.65 -12.42
C ILE A 180 -6.48 -19.94 -12.97
N GLY A 181 -6.57 -21.05 -13.70
CA GLY A 181 -7.76 -21.89 -13.90
C GLY A 181 -7.34 -23.27 -14.46
N ASP A 182 -6.96 -24.19 -13.56
CA ASP A 182 -6.94 -25.67 -13.72
C ASP A 182 -6.14 -26.32 -14.89
N ALA A 183 -4.80 -26.29 -14.88
CA ALA A 183 -4.00 -27.12 -15.80
C ALA A 183 -2.78 -27.80 -15.12
N PRO A 184 -2.47 -29.08 -15.46
CA PRO A 184 -1.41 -29.88 -14.82
C PRO A 184 0.03 -29.60 -15.32
N ASP A 185 0.22 -28.93 -16.47
CA ASP A 185 1.54 -28.67 -17.09
C ASP A 185 1.65 -27.20 -17.56
N GLY A 186 2.09 -26.24 -16.73
CA GLY A 186 2.28 -24.86 -17.24
C GLY A 186 2.84 -23.88 -16.24
N TYR A 187 4.12 -23.50 -16.43
CA TYR A 187 4.82 -22.47 -15.66
C TYR A 187 4.19 -21.08 -15.83
N TYR A 188 4.22 -20.33 -14.73
CA TYR A 188 3.44 -19.12 -14.49
C TYR A 188 4.22 -17.83 -14.79
N PRO A 189 3.60 -16.76 -15.33
CA PRO A 189 4.20 -15.44 -15.28
C PRO A 189 4.10 -14.90 -13.86
N LEU A 190 5.18 -15.08 -13.10
CA LEU A 190 5.28 -14.67 -11.71
C LEU A 190 5.68 -13.19 -11.67
N VAL A 191 5.19 -12.46 -10.66
CA VAL A 191 5.99 -11.33 -10.16
C VAL A 191 7.33 -11.91 -9.76
N GLN A 192 8.42 -11.38 -10.29
CA GLN A 192 9.78 -11.82 -9.98
C GLN A 192 10.27 -11.13 -8.72
N SER A 193 10.02 -9.82 -8.61
CA SER A 193 10.38 -9.02 -7.45
C SER A 193 9.64 -7.70 -7.48
N GLY A 194 9.48 -7.07 -6.33
CA GLY A 194 9.05 -5.68 -6.28
C GLY A 194 8.94 -5.17 -4.86
N GLN A 195 8.55 -3.90 -4.74
CA GLN A 195 8.26 -3.27 -3.47
C GLN A 195 7.14 -2.26 -3.62
N ILE A 196 6.38 -2.10 -2.54
CA ILE A 196 5.33 -1.11 -2.38
C ILE A 196 5.83 -0.14 -1.32
N ILE A 197 6.19 1.07 -1.75
CA ILE A 197 6.58 2.16 -0.88
C ILE A 197 5.32 2.94 -0.54
N ILE A 198 5.07 3.15 0.74
CA ILE A 198 3.89 3.85 1.23
C ILE A 198 4.33 5.19 1.82
N GLN A 199 3.74 6.26 1.33
CA GLN A 199 3.92 7.61 1.86
C GLN A 199 2.61 8.07 2.48
N ASP A 200 2.69 8.59 3.70
CA ASP A 200 1.54 9.06 4.45
C ASP A 200 1.91 10.33 5.24
N LYS A 201 0.98 10.91 5.98
CA LYS A 201 1.18 12.13 6.76
C LYS A 201 1.53 11.80 8.21
N ALA A 202 2.51 12.51 8.77
CA ALA A 202 2.85 12.49 10.19
C ALA A 202 1.65 12.82 11.07
N THR A 203 1.68 12.38 12.33
CA THR A 203 0.53 12.45 13.23
C THR A 203 0.14 13.88 13.59
N PHE A 204 1.11 14.77 13.86
CA PHE A 204 0.83 16.14 14.32
C PHE A 204 1.09 17.19 13.26
N THR A 205 2.24 17.16 12.58
CA THR A 205 2.59 18.19 11.57
C THR A 205 1.98 17.96 10.20
N HIS A 206 1.42 16.78 9.96
CA HIS A 206 0.94 16.34 8.64
C HIS A 206 2.01 16.37 7.53
N SER A 207 3.29 16.41 7.88
CA SER A 207 4.41 16.29 6.95
C SER A 207 4.46 14.90 6.32
N LEU A 208 4.98 14.80 5.09
CA LEU A 208 5.05 13.51 4.39
C LEU A 208 6.13 12.62 5.03
N ILE A 209 5.73 11.43 5.49
CA ILE A 209 6.60 10.38 6.01
C ILE A 209 6.58 9.18 5.07
N THR A 210 7.71 8.48 4.96
CA THR A 210 7.80 7.24 4.20
C THR A 210 7.83 6.07 5.18
N LEU A 211 6.87 5.16 5.04
CA LEU A 211 6.78 3.96 5.85
C LEU A 211 7.70 2.86 5.30
N SER A 212 7.99 1.87 6.13
CA SER A 212 8.73 0.65 5.72
C SER A 212 8.13 0.07 4.43
N PRO A 213 8.94 -0.22 3.40
CA PRO A 213 8.44 -0.76 2.15
C PRO A 213 7.93 -2.18 2.32
N HIS A 214 6.78 -2.48 1.71
CA HIS A 214 6.26 -3.84 1.63
C HIS A 214 6.88 -4.56 0.43
N LEU A 215 7.68 -5.59 0.69
CA LEU A 215 8.29 -6.41 -0.36
C LEU A 215 7.25 -7.30 -1.04
N ILE A 216 7.24 -7.28 -2.37
CA ILE A 216 6.46 -8.18 -3.22
C ILE A 216 7.35 -9.39 -3.53
N ARG A 217 6.89 -10.58 -3.15
CA ARG A 217 7.66 -11.82 -3.28
C ARG A 217 7.35 -12.52 -4.61
N PRO A 218 8.25 -13.41 -5.06
CA PRO A 218 7.96 -14.29 -6.17
C PRO A 218 6.62 -15.01 -6.02
N GLY A 219 5.75 -14.88 -7.02
CA GLY A 219 4.41 -15.50 -7.05
C GLY A 219 3.31 -14.75 -6.32
N ASP A 220 3.58 -13.59 -5.73
CA ASP A 220 2.53 -12.68 -5.31
C ASP A 220 1.82 -12.05 -6.52
N THR A 221 0.58 -11.63 -6.31
CA THR A 221 -0.19 -10.84 -7.26
C THR A 221 -0.57 -9.51 -6.63
N VAL A 222 -0.46 -8.42 -7.38
CA VAL A 222 -0.80 -7.08 -6.93
C VAL A 222 -1.93 -6.55 -7.80
N LYS A 223 -2.99 -6.05 -7.16
CA LYS A 223 -4.09 -5.35 -7.85
C LYS A 223 -4.17 -3.92 -7.35
N MET A 224 -4.20 -3.00 -8.30
CA MET A 224 -4.22 -1.56 -8.08
C MET A 224 -5.33 -0.97 -8.94
N THR A 225 -6.01 0.04 -8.44
CA THR A 225 -7.14 0.71 -9.13
C THR A 225 -6.80 2.17 -9.35
N GLU A 226 -7.31 2.75 -10.44
CA GLU A 226 -7.12 4.19 -10.75
C GLU A 226 -5.64 4.63 -10.70
N THR A 227 -4.77 3.77 -11.20
CA THR A 227 -3.32 3.89 -11.07
C THR A 227 -2.72 4.57 -12.30
N LYS A 228 -1.65 5.33 -12.10
CA LYS A 228 -0.84 5.90 -13.18
C LYS A 228 0.54 5.28 -13.14
N GLY A 229 1.14 5.00 -14.28
CA GLY A 229 2.47 4.41 -14.27
C GLY A 229 3.04 4.17 -15.65
N ILE A 230 4.16 3.45 -15.66
CA ILE A 230 4.90 3.09 -16.86
C ILE A 230 5.26 1.61 -16.77
N ILE A 231 4.99 0.88 -17.85
CA ILE A 231 5.46 -0.48 -18.08
C ILE A 231 6.56 -0.40 -19.12
N ARG A 232 7.72 -0.98 -18.82
CA ARG A 232 8.89 -0.95 -19.69
C ARG A 232 9.47 -2.34 -19.88
N ALA A 233 9.94 -2.60 -21.08
CA ALA A 233 10.74 -3.77 -21.42
C ALA A 233 12.06 -3.30 -22.04
N SER A 234 13.15 -3.98 -21.71
CA SER A 234 14.47 -3.70 -22.26
C SER A 234 15.01 -4.93 -22.98
N HIS A 235 15.72 -4.72 -24.09
CA HIS A 235 16.50 -5.74 -24.77
C HIS A 235 17.43 -6.44 -23.76
N GLU A 236 17.67 -7.74 -23.94
CA GLU A 236 18.46 -8.60 -23.04
C GLU A 236 17.91 -8.80 -21.62
N HIS A 237 16.81 -8.14 -21.22
CA HIS A 237 16.19 -8.35 -19.91
C HIS A 237 14.96 -9.27 -20.04
N SER A 238 14.89 -10.30 -19.21
CA SER A 238 13.83 -11.32 -19.27
C SER A 238 12.49 -10.90 -18.65
N GLY A 239 12.44 -9.80 -17.90
CA GLY A 239 11.24 -9.27 -17.25
C GLY A 239 10.74 -7.96 -17.87
N LEU A 240 9.49 -7.61 -17.54
CA LEU A 240 8.91 -6.28 -17.71
C LEU A 240 9.00 -5.54 -16.38
N THR A 241 9.52 -4.32 -16.41
CA THR A 241 9.59 -3.44 -15.23
C THR A 241 8.36 -2.53 -15.22
N GLY A 242 7.66 -2.44 -14.09
CA GLY A 242 6.51 -1.57 -13.91
C GLY A 242 6.73 -0.62 -12.74
N ILE A 243 6.57 0.67 -12.98
CA ILE A 243 6.61 1.72 -11.96
C ILE A 243 5.25 2.39 -11.94
N PHE A 244 4.55 2.32 -10.81
CA PHE A 244 3.19 2.78 -10.65
C PHE A 244 3.03 3.67 -9.43
N GLN A 245 2.13 4.62 -9.54
CA GLN A 245 1.72 5.49 -8.46
C GLN A 245 0.20 5.46 -8.34
N GLN A 246 -0.28 5.19 -7.14
CA GLN A 246 -1.69 5.24 -6.76
C GLN A 246 -1.83 6.21 -5.59
N THR A 247 -2.79 7.12 -5.67
CA THR A 247 -3.14 8.02 -4.56
C THR A 247 -4.50 7.63 -4.03
N GLY A 248 -4.61 7.44 -2.72
CA GLY A 248 -5.79 6.88 -2.10
C GLY A 248 -6.04 5.43 -2.53
N HIS A 249 -7.19 4.89 -2.12
CA HIS A 249 -7.59 3.48 -2.32
C HIS A 249 -6.57 2.47 -1.77
N GLN A 250 -6.98 1.22 -1.55
CA GLN A 250 -6.09 0.20 -0.99
C GLN A 250 -5.47 -0.65 -2.11
N ILE A 251 -4.15 -0.82 -2.09
CA ILE A 251 -3.51 -1.84 -2.91
C ILE A 251 -3.85 -3.22 -2.32
N LEU A 252 -4.30 -4.13 -3.17
CA LEU A 252 -4.61 -5.49 -2.78
C LEU A 252 -3.46 -6.41 -3.19
N LEU A 253 -2.89 -7.12 -2.21
CA LEU A 253 -1.86 -8.13 -2.41
C LEU A 253 -2.46 -9.51 -2.14
N SER A 254 -2.41 -10.42 -3.11
CA SER A 254 -2.71 -11.84 -2.90
C SER A 254 -1.42 -12.62 -2.97
N ARG A 255 -1.13 -13.39 -1.91
CA ARG A 255 0.02 -14.31 -1.90
C ARG A 255 -0.35 -15.61 -2.59
N LEU A 256 0.63 -16.29 -3.18
CA LEU A 256 0.45 -17.54 -3.95
C LEU A 256 -0.48 -18.58 -3.27
N TYR A 257 -0.41 -18.70 -1.94
CA TYR A 257 -1.21 -19.67 -1.16
C TYR A 257 -2.44 -19.06 -0.47
N SER A 258 -2.70 -17.76 -0.64
CA SER A 258 -3.84 -17.08 -0.04
C SER A 258 -4.98 -16.97 -1.06
N LYS A 259 -6.14 -17.53 -0.73
CA LYS A 259 -7.34 -17.42 -1.58
C LYS A 259 -7.95 -16.02 -1.59
N THR A 260 -7.63 -15.19 -0.59
CA THR A 260 -8.21 -13.85 -0.44
C THR A 260 -7.14 -12.77 -0.66
N PRO A 261 -7.40 -11.79 -1.54
CA PRO A 261 -6.59 -10.57 -1.61
C PRO A 261 -6.67 -9.82 -0.29
N ASN A 262 -5.52 -9.40 0.24
CA ASN A 262 -5.44 -8.64 1.47
C ASN A 262 -4.95 -7.21 1.18
N PRO A 263 -5.56 -6.18 1.78
CA PRO A 263 -5.06 -4.82 1.63
C PRO A 263 -3.68 -4.68 2.29
N VAL A 264 -2.78 -3.99 1.60
CA VAL A 264 -1.48 -3.62 2.15
C VAL A 264 -1.72 -2.61 3.26
N LYS A 265 -1.33 -2.97 4.49
CA LYS A 265 -1.49 -2.14 5.68
C LYS A 265 -0.17 -2.09 6.45
N PRO A 266 0.31 -0.89 6.82
CA PRO A 266 1.49 -0.75 7.65
C PRO A 266 1.19 -1.29 9.05
N SER A 267 2.21 -1.86 9.70
CA SER A 267 2.09 -2.29 11.08
C SER A 267 2.14 -1.08 12.04
N PHE A 268 1.63 -1.26 13.26
CA PHE A 268 1.77 -0.27 14.34
C PHE A 268 3.24 0.12 14.56
N PHE A 269 4.13 -0.87 14.59
CA PHE A 269 5.56 -0.62 14.79
C PHE A 269 6.17 0.15 13.64
N ASP A 270 5.82 -0.18 12.39
CA ASP A 270 6.27 0.60 11.23
C ASP A 270 5.81 2.05 11.33
N ARG A 271 4.56 2.27 11.76
CA ARG A 271 4.01 3.60 11.94
C ARG A 271 4.76 4.39 13.02
N VAL A 272 4.97 3.80 14.20
CA VAL A 272 5.68 4.47 15.29
C VAL A 272 7.15 4.73 14.91
N MET A 273 7.82 3.79 14.25
CA MET A 273 9.23 3.97 13.86
C MET A 273 9.43 5.01 12.76
N SER A 274 8.46 5.14 11.85
CA SER A 274 8.54 6.09 10.74
C SER A 274 8.02 7.49 11.11
N ASP A 275 7.11 7.57 12.09
CA ASP A 275 6.56 8.82 12.62
C ASP A 275 7.30 9.22 13.90
N GLY A 276 8.41 9.94 13.74
CA GLY A 276 9.25 10.37 14.86
C GLY A 276 8.52 11.24 15.88
N GLU A 277 7.48 11.97 15.48
CA GLU A 277 6.67 12.80 16.38
C GLU A 277 5.81 11.93 17.29
N LEU A 278 5.17 10.91 16.72
CA LEU A 278 4.41 9.92 17.46
C LEU A 278 5.30 9.11 18.40
N ALA A 279 6.49 8.68 17.95
CA ALA A 279 7.46 8.00 18.79
C ALA A 279 7.90 8.86 19.98
N PHE A 280 8.18 10.14 19.74
CA PHE A 280 8.56 11.09 20.79
C PHE A 280 7.42 11.30 21.80
N ALA A 281 6.19 11.49 21.32
CA ALA A 281 5.01 11.66 22.17
C ALA A 281 4.74 10.43 23.05
N LEU A 282 4.78 9.23 22.46
CA LEU A 282 4.63 7.95 23.19
C LEU A 282 5.73 7.78 24.25
N SER A 283 6.98 8.05 23.88
CA SER A 283 8.12 7.93 24.81
C SER A 283 7.98 8.88 26.00
N THR A 284 7.63 10.14 25.74
CA THR A 284 7.42 11.15 26.78
C THR A 284 6.27 10.78 27.71
N ALA A 285 5.16 10.27 27.16
CA ALA A 285 4.01 9.84 27.94
C ALA A 285 4.32 8.63 28.83
N ILE A 286 5.09 7.65 28.33
CA ILE A 286 5.52 6.48 29.12
C ILE A 286 6.43 6.90 30.27
N ILE A 287 7.41 7.77 30.03
CA ILE A 287 8.31 8.29 31.07
C ILE A 287 7.49 9.04 32.13
N PHE A 288 6.52 9.86 31.72
CA PHE A 288 5.65 10.59 32.63
C PHE A 288 4.79 9.68 33.52
N ILE A 289 4.24 8.60 32.96
CA ILE A 289 3.49 7.59 33.73
C ILE A 289 4.39 6.91 34.76
N GLN A 290 5.61 6.53 34.38
CA GLN A 290 6.57 5.93 35.32
C GLN A 290 6.90 6.88 36.47
N PHE A 291 7.09 8.16 36.16
CA PHE A 291 7.33 9.21 37.16
C PHE A 291 6.15 9.37 38.13
N ILE A 292 4.91 9.44 37.62
CA ILE A 292 3.72 9.54 38.49
C ILE A 292 3.56 8.29 39.35
N GLY A 293 3.75 7.10 38.79
CA GLY A 293 3.69 5.84 39.53
C GLY A 293 4.70 5.80 40.67
N PHE A 294 5.92 6.31 40.44
CA PHE A 294 6.93 6.48 41.47
C PHE A 294 6.48 7.45 42.58
N CYS A 295 5.94 8.62 42.22
CA CYS A 295 5.40 9.58 43.19
C CYS A 295 4.27 8.99 44.05
N ILE A 296 3.33 8.26 43.44
CA ILE A 296 2.25 7.57 44.16
C ILE A 296 2.85 6.56 45.15
N THR A 297 3.84 5.76 44.71
CA THR A 297 4.49 4.77 45.57
C THR A 297 5.16 5.40 46.79
N ILE A 298 5.83 6.54 46.62
CA ILE A 298 6.42 7.30 47.73
C ILE A 298 5.34 7.81 48.69
N LEU A 299 4.29 8.44 48.17
CA LEU A 299 3.20 8.96 48.99
C LEU A 299 2.50 7.86 49.78
N PHE A 300 2.30 6.69 49.17
CA PHE A 300 1.72 5.52 49.84
C PHE A 300 2.63 5.00 50.94
N ARG A 301 3.95 4.91 50.71
CA ARG A 301 4.91 4.54 51.76
C ARG A 301 4.89 5.53 52.92
N LEU A 302 4.85 6.84 52.66
CA LEU A 302 4.75 7.87 53.70
C LEU A 302 3.44 7.77 54.50
N ALA A 303 2.33 7.45 53.85
CA ALA A 303 1.05 7.20 54.50
C ALA A 303 1.09 5.95 55.41
N LEU A 304 1.78 4.87 54.99
CA LEU A 304 1.94 3.66 55.80
C LEU A 304 2.85 3.86 57.02
N PHE A 305 3.96 4.60 56.87
CA PHE A 305 4.85 4.94 58.01
C PHE A 305 4.16 5.83 59.04
N SER A 306 3.27 6.71 58.60
CA SER A 306 2.46 7.50 59.52
C SER A 306 1.40 6.64 60.23
N SER A 307 0.75 5.68 59.57
CA SER A 307 -0.22 4.82 60.28
C SER A 307 0.41 3.88 61.31
N THR A 308 1.59 3.31 61.02
CA THR A 308 2.26 2.33 61.89
C THR A 308 2.91 2.94 63.13
N SER A 309 3.33 4.21 63.09
CA SER A 309 3.84 4.92 64.28
C SER A 309 2.74 5.27 65.29
N GLY A 310 1.46 5.15 64.92
CA GLY A 310 0.31 5.33 65.82
C GLY A 310 -0.13 4.08 66.60
N GLU A 311 0.28 2.87 66.17
CA GLU A 311 -0.19 1.60 66.75
C GLU A 311 0.78 0.98 67.78
N THR A 312 2.01 1.46 67.92
CA THR A 312 2.99 0.90 68.87
C THR A 312 2.81 1.35 70.34
N ASN A 313 1.74 2.08 70.69
CA ASN A 313 1.49 2.55 72.06
C ASN A 313 0.25 1.92 72.74
N GLU A 314 -0.34 0.87 72.17
CA GLU A 314 -1.43 0.13 72.81
C GLU A 314 -1.15 -1.37 72.80
N LEU A 315 -0.58 -1.88 73.88
CA LEU A 315 -0.73 -3.25 74.39
C LEU A 315 -0.38 -3.21 75.91
N PRO A 316 -1.02 -4.08 76.72
CA PRO A 316 -1.78 -3.76 77.94
C PRO A 316 -1.02 -3.23 79.15
#